data_AF-A0A8T4B658-F1
#
_entry.id   AF-A0A8T4B658-F1
#
_cell.length_a   1.000
_cell.length_b   1.000
_cell.length_c   1.000
_cell.angle_alpha   90.00
_cell.angle_beta   90.00
_cell.angle_gamma   90.00
#
_symmetry.space_group_name_H-M   'P 1'
#
loop_
_entity.id
_entity.type
_entity.pdbx_description
1 polymer ?
#
loop_
_entity_poly.entity_id
_entity_poly.type
_entity_poly.pdbx_seq_one_letter_code
_entity_poly.pdbx_strand_id
1 'polypeptide(L)'
;GTGDEYWSYSKCDGVECSDAWRVYVLKFDAVGTLEWEATYGPSQGDWAGEDICITQDGDFVVAVDNGAFGFLKLNTSPEVEAS
;
A
#
# COMPACT_ATOMS: atom_id res chain seq x y z
N GLY A 1 4.33 -6.04 -4.96
CA GLY A 1 5.73 -6.05 -4.51
C GLY A 1 6.60 -6.69 -5.57
N THR A 2 7.87 -6.28 -5.67
CA THR A 2 8.86 -6.91 -6.55
C THR A 2 9.37 -8.26 -6.04
N GLY A 3 8.84 -8.74 -4.90
CA GLY A 3 8.89 -10.14 -4.52
C GLY A 3 10.31 -10.65 -4.41
N ASP A 4 11.16 -9.86 -3.78
CA ASP A 4 12.49 -10.30 -3.49
C ASP A 4 12.53 -10.70 -1.97
N GLU A 5 12.17 -11.97 -1.74
CA GLU A 5 12.14 -12.75 -0.49
C GLU A 5 13.49 -13.13 0.20
N TYR A 6 14.67 -12.81 -0.35
CA TYR A 6 15.97 -13.17 0.22
C TYR A 6 16.76 -11.91 0.55
N TRP A 7 16.98 -11.71 1.85
CA TRP A 7 17.79 -10.61 2.42
C TRP A 7 19.12 -10.33 1.68
N SER A 8 19.72 -11.36 1.05
CA SER A 8 20.98 -11.29 0.32
C SER A 8 20.96 -10.41 -0.93
N TYR A 9 19.79 -10.11 -1.49
CA TYR A 9 19.67 -9.18 -2.63
C TYR A 9 18.90 -7.91 -2.28
N SER A 10 18.51 -7.73 -1.00
CA SER A 10 17.87 -6.51 -0.55
C SER A 10 18.74 -5.32 -0.95
N LYS A 11 18.15 -4.43 -1.74
CA LYS A 11 18.77 -3.17 -2.14
C LYS A 11 17.94 -2.04 -1.59
N CYS A 12 18.56 -1.24 -0.73
CA CYS A 12 17.94 -0.05 -0.18
C CYS A 12 18.51 1.22 -0.83
N ASP A 13 17.68 2.25 -0.97
CA ASP A 13 18.07 3.59 -1.45
C ASP A 13 18.19 4.64 -0.32
N GLY A 14 18.08 4.18 0.92
CA GLY A 14 18.12 5.01 2.13
C GLY A 14 16.73 5.29 2.73
N VAL A 15 15.66 5.07 1.97
CA VAL A 15 14.27 5.20 2.45
C VAL A 15 13.50 3.89 2.28
N GLU A 16 13.64 3.24 1.12
CA GLU A 16 12.95 1.98 0.81
C GLU A 16 13.98 0.87 0.55
N CYS A 17 13.60 -0.37 0.85
CA CYS A 17 14.35 -1.57 0.53
C CYS A 17 13.51 -2.45 -0.39
N SER A 18 14.13 -3.15 -1.34
CA SER A 18 13.40 -3.97 -2.33
C SER A 18 12.61 -5.12 -1.70
N ASP A 19 13.03 -5.56 -0.51
CA ASP A 19 12.43 -6.64 0.27
C ASP A 19 11.36 -6.14 1.26
N ALA A 20 11.03 -4.85 1.25
CA ALA A 20 9.91 -4.29 1.99
C ALA A 20 8.63 -4.28 1.15
N TRP A 21 7.52 -4.73 1.74
CA TRP A 21 6.23 -4.77 1.08
C TRP A 21 5.34 -3.66 1.66
N ARG A 22 4.74 -2.89 0.77
CA ARG A 22 3.84 -1.79 1.09
C ARG A 22 2.62 -1.87 0.17
N VAL A 23 1.49 -1.37 0.66
CA VAL A 23 0.25 -1.34 -0.11
C VAL A 23 0.27 -0.12 -1.00
N TYR A 24 0.30 -0.31 -2.32
CA TYR A 24 0.18 0.77 -3.28
C TYR A 24 -1.22 0.77 -3.90
N VAL A 25 -1.96 1.86 -3.73
CA VAL A 25 -3.34 2.01 -4.19
C VAL A 25 -3.42 3.11 -5.24
N LEU A 26 -4.08 2.79 -6.34
CA LEU A 26 -4.39 3.74 -7.40
C LEU A 26 -5.91 3.89 -7.51
N LYS A 27 -6.37 5.14 -7.68
CA LYS A 27 -7.77 5.43 -7.99
C LYS A 27 -7.86 6.06 -9.37
N PHE A 28 -8.76 5.54 -10.18
CA PHE A 28 -9.06 6.06 -11.50
C PHE A 28 -10.49 6.58 -11.56
N ASP A 29 -10.73 7.57 -12.42
CA ASP A 29 -12.07 8.01 -12.77
C ASP A 29 -12.75 6.99 -13.71
N ALA A 30 -14.00 7.28 -14.08
CA ALA A 30 -14.80 6.40 -14.94
C ALA A 30 -14.26 6.25 -16.39
N VAL A 31 -13.34 7.10 -16.82
CA VAL A 31 -12.72 7.04 -18.16
C VAL A 31 -11.27 6.52 -18.12
N GLY A 32 -10.78 6.14 -16.93
CA GLY A 32 -9.44 5.60 -16.73
C GLY A 32 -8.36 6.65 -16.49
N THR A 33 -8.72 7.91 -16.20
CA THR A 33 -7.75 8.93 -15.75
C THR A 33 -7.36 8.65 -14.30
N LEU A 34 -6.06 8.66 -13.99
CA LEU A 34 -5.59 8.57 -12.60
C LEU A 34 -6.06 9.80 -11.81
N GLU A 35 -6.84 9.59 -10.75
CA GLU A 35 -7.27 10.65 -9.82
C GLU A 35 -6.23 10.86 -8.71
N TRP A 36 -5.78 9.77 -8.09
CA TRP A 36 -4.71 9.79 -7.10
C TRP A 36 -4.05 8.42 -6.97
N GLU A 37 -2.85 8.43 -6.40
CA GLU A 37 -2.10 7.26 -6.00
C GLU A 37 -1.47 7.51 -4.62
N ALA A 38 -1.36 6.46 -3.80
CA ALA A 38 -0.72 6.55 -2.50
C ALA A 38 -0.15 5.19 -2.07
N THR A 39 0.97 5.24 -1.34
CA THR A 39 1.62 4.06 -0.76
C THR A 39 1.45 4.08 0.75
N TYR A 40 0.96 2.98 1.32
CA TYR A 40 0.63 2.81 2.72
C TYR A 40 1.43 1.67 3.37
N GLY A 41 1.65 1.79 4.67
CA GLY A 41 2.46 0.87 5.45
C GLY A 41 3.85 1.45 5.78
N PRO A 42 4.55 0.85 6.75
CA PRO A 42 5.87 1.31 7.19
C PRO A 42 6.94 1.14 6.11
N SER A 43 8.04 1.87 6.20
CA SER A 43 9.19 1.75 5.29
C SER A 43 9.92 0.41 5.41
N GLN A 44 9.80 -0.27 6.55
CA GLN A 44 10.35 -1.58 6.82
C GLN A 44 9.26 -2.49 7.38
N GLY A 45 8.39 -2.99 6.50
CA GLY A 45 7.36 -3.97 6.86
C GLY A 45 7.02 -4.86 5.68
N ASP A 46 6.20 -5.87 5.97
CA ASP A 46 5.79 -6.86 4.99
C ASP A 46 4.30 -6.71 4.64
N TRP A 47 3.86 -5.49 4.32
CA TRP A 47 2.45 -5.18 4.08
C TRP A 47 2.04 -5.49 2.64
N ALA A 48 1.82 -6.78 2.35
CA ALA A 48 1.24 -7.23 1.10
C ALA A 48 -0.26 -6.88 1.05
N GLY A 49 -0.69 -6.15 0.01
CA GLY A 49 -2.11 -5.91 -0.23
C GLY A 49 -2.74 -7.09 -0.97
N GLU A 50 -3.79 -7.68 -0.39
CA GLU A 50 -4.42 -8.93 -0.88
C GLU A 50 -5.77 -8.69 -1.57
N ASP A 51 -6.60 -7.79 -1.01
CA ASP A 51 -7.92 -7.44 -1.56
C ASP A 51 -8.31 -6.03 -1.15
N ILE A 52 -9.23 -5.39 -1.90
CA ILE A 52 -9.73 -4.05 -1.62
C ILE A 52 -11.25 -3.97 -1.82
N CYS A 53 -11.92 -3.34 -0.85
CA CYS A 53 -13.37 -3.10 -0.90
C CYS A 53 -13.67 -1.62 -0.66
N ILE A 54 -14.64 -1.08 -1.42
CA ILE A 54 -15.22 0.25 -1.18
C ILE A 54 -16.35 0.10 -0.17
N THR A 55 -16.32 0.90 0.89
CA THR A 55 -17.35 0.91 1.93
C THR A 55 -18.55 1.79 1.51
N GLN A 56 -19.68 1.65 2.21
CA GLN A 56 -20.91 2.38 1.86
C GLN A 56 -20.79 3.91 2.01
N ASP A 57 -19.89 4.36 2.88
CA ASP A 57 -19.53 5.77 3.07
C ASP A 57 -18.51 6.28 2.03
N GLY A 58 -18.08 5.43 1.09
CA GLY A 58 -17.17 5.77 0.00
C GLY A 58 -15.68 5.60 0.33
N ASP A 59 -15.34 5.29 1.58
CA ASP A 59 -13.98 4.93 2.02
C ASP A 59 -13.55 3.55 1.47
N PHE A 60 -12.33 3.11 1.80
CA PHE A 60 -11.80 1.82 1.36
C PHE A 60 -11.29 0.98 2.53
N VAL A 61 -11.40 -0.33 2.41
CA VAL A 61 -10.74 -1.31 3.28
C VAL A 61 -9.85 -2.18 2.42
N VAL A 62 -8.59 -2.30 2.81
CA VAL A 62 -7.62 -3.20 2.18
C VAL A 62 -7.31 -4.35 3.14
N ALA A 63 -7.48 -5.59 2.68
CA ALA A 63 -6.96 -6.76 3.38
C ALA A 63 -5.45 -6.82 3.16
N VAL A 64 -4.70 -7.02 4.25
CA VAL A 64 -3.23 -7.07 4.20
C VAL A 64 -2.71 -8.33 4.89
N ASP A 65 -1.68 -8.93 4.29
CA ASP A 65 -0.71 -9.74 5.05
C ASP A 65 0.36 -8.77 5.54
N ASN A 66 0.67 -8.80 6.84
CA ASN A 66 1.76 -8.03 7.44
C ASN A 66 2.70 -8.87 8.31
N GLY A 67 2.92 -10.12 7.90
CA GLY A 67 3.44 -11.19 8.76
C GLY A 67 2.34 -11.85 9.63
N ALA A 68 1.10 -11.43 9.40
CA ALA A 68 -0.15 -11.90 9.98
C ALA A 68 -1.32 -11.34 9.15
N PHE A 69 -2.55 -11.73 9.47
CA PHE A 69 -3.75 -11.19 8.81
C PHE A 69 -4.19 -9.85 9.44
N GLY A 70 -4.43 -8.83 8.61
CA GLY A 70 -4.91 -7.52 9.06
C GLY A 70 -5.72 -6.74 8.01
N PHE A 71 -6.16 -5.54 8.41
CA PHE A 71 -6.90 -4.62 7.54
C PHE A 71 -6.38 -3.19 7.67
N LEU A 72 -6.32 -2.47 6.56
CA LEU A 72 -6.06 -1.03 6.48
C LEU A 72 -7.35 -0.31 6.07
N LYS A 73 -7.79 0.66 6.87
CA LYS A 73 -8.86 1.58 6.47
C LYS A 73 -8.24 2.80 5.80
N LEU A 74 -8.72 3.15 4.61
CA LEU A 74 -8.30 4.33 3.85
C LEU A 74 -9.48 5.28 3.69
N ASN A 75 -9.25 6.56 3.93
CA ASN A 75 -10.25 7.59 3.74
C ASN A 75 -10.18 8.18 2.33
N THR A 76 -11.32 8.64 1.81
CA THR A 76 -11.48 9.19 0.45
C THR A 76 -10.61 10.40 0.09
N SER A 77 -9.84 10.94 1.04
CA SER A 77 -8.82 11.95 0.81
C SER A 77 -7.57 11.53 1.56
N PRO A 78 -6.46 11.18 0.89
CA PRO A 78 -5.16 11.20 1.55
C PRO A 78 -4.90 12.68 1.87
N GLU A 79 -5.21 13.11 3.09
CA GLU A 79 -4.52 14.26 3.63
C GLU A 79 -3.03 13.95 3.51
N VAL A 80 -2.28 14.87 2.89
CA VAL A 80 -0.83 14.77 2.76
C VAL A 80 -0.25 14.79 4.16
N GLU A 81 -0.13 13.62 4.79
CA GLU A 81 0.66 13.43 6.01
C GLU A 81 2.13 13.50 5.58
N ALA A 82 2.62 14.73 5.43
CA ALA A 82 4.03 15.04 5.35
C ALA A 82 4.64 14.84 6.73
N SER A 83 5.52 13.85 6.87
CA SER A 83 6.52 13.77 7.95
C SER A 83 7.91 14.03 7.39
#